data_AF-A0A3R6E788-F1
#
_entry.id   AF-A0A3R6E788-F1
#
_cell.length_a   1.000
_cell.length_b   1.000
_cell.length_c   1.000
_cell.angle_alpha   90.00
_cell.angle_beta   90.00
_cell.angle_gamma   90.00
#
_symmetry.space_group_name_H-M   'P 1'
#
loop_
_entity.id
_entity.type
_entity.pdbx_description
1 polymer ?
#
loop_
_entity_poly.entity_id
_entity_poly.type
_entity_poly.pdbx_seq_one_letter_code
_entity_poly.pdbx_strand_id
1 'polypeptide(L)'
;MNIQEAKQIKIADYLQSLGHRPVKQHGANLWYKSPLRNESEPSFKVNTTMNSWFDFGMGKGGNIITLASYLYASDSLPYLLDKMEKQAPHVRPTDFSFPQQASEPSFERLEVRELNHPALLCYLSERNIDLCIARKECVELHFSHNGKNYFAIGFKNKSGGYEVRNRFFKGCMSPKDITHIRQQGEPRYACYVFEGMMDYLSFLSLRMEKFPACPSLNAQDYVILNSTSNVDKAIDALHGYERISCLLDNDEAGRKATLAIENALGCRVRDASHLYSEYKDLNDYLCGVKSKQSVHQVQPAKRTIPPRKRGAALGI
;
A
#
# COMPACT_ATOMS: atom_id res chain seq x y z
N MET A 1 -31.05 -0.04 22.63
CA MET A 1 -29.91 0.75 22.10
C MET A 1 -30.04 0.93 20.60
N ASN A 2 -29.77 2.13 20.08
CA ASN A 2 -29.74 2.44 18.64
C ASN A 2 -28.31 2.48 18.08
N ILE A 3 -28.18 2.59 16.74
CA ILE A 3 -26.88 2.58 16.04
C ILE A 3 -25.96 3.74 16.49
N GLN A 4 -26.51 4.93 16.72
CA GLN A 4 -25.71 6.09 17.09
C GLN A 4 -25.17 5.95 18.52
N GLU A 5 -26.01 5.48 19.45
CA GLU A 5 -25.61 5.14 20.82
C GLU A 5 -24.52 4.07 20.82
N ALA A 6 -24.71 3.00 20.05
CA ALA A 6 -23.72 1.92 19.92
C ALA A 6 -22.36 2.44 19.45
N LYS A 7 -22.32 3.36 18.47
CA LYS A 7 -21.07 3.95 17.96
C LYS A 7 -20.34 4.85 18.97
N GLN A 8 -21.00 5.33 20.02
CA GLN A 8 -20.36 6.09 21.09
C GLN A 8 -19.61 5.20 22.09
N ILE A 9 -19.90 3.91 22.12
CA ILE A 9 -19.18 2.96 22.97
C ILE A 9 -17.72 2.87 22.47
N LYS A 10 -16.78 3.15 23.37
CA LYS A 10 -15.36 3.00 23.07
C LYS A 10 -15.02 1.53 22.94
N ILE A 11 -14.39 1.15 21.84
CA ILE A 11 -13.99 -0.24 21.56
C ILE A 11 -13.04 -0.77 22.65
N ALA A 12 -12.14 0.08 23.15
CA ALA A 12 -11.19 -0.28 24.19
C ALA A 12 -11.89 -0.71 25.49
N ASP A 13 -12.85 0.09 25.95
CA ASP A 13 -13.67 -0.19 27.14
C ASP A 13 -14.55 -1.44 26.92
N TYR A 14 -15.11 -1.57 25.72
CA TYR A 14 -15.95 -2.71 25.34
C TYR A 14 -15.17 -4.03 25.38
N LEU A 15 -13.99 -4.08 24.75
CA LEU A 15 -13.12 -5.23 24.76
C LEU A 15 -12.69 -5.61 26.18
N GLN A 16 -12.43 -4.63 27.04
CA GLN A 16 -12.11 -4.89 28.44
C GLN A 16 -13.27 -5.50 29.21
N SER A 17 -14.50 -5.05 28.96
CA SER A 17 -15.69 -5.66 29.55
C SER A 17 -15.86 -7.14 29.17
N LEU A 18 -15.32 -7.55 28.02
CA LEU A 18 -15.27 -8.93 27.53
C LEU A 18 -14.03 -9.70 28.02
N GLY A 19 -13.16 -9.07 28.81
CA GLY A 19 -11.94 -9.69 29.35
C GLY A 19 -10.70 -9.56 28.48
N HIS A 20 -10.78 -8.87 27.33
CA HIS A 20 -9.61 -8.64 26.48
C HIS A 20 -8.81 -7.43 26.97
N ARG A 21 -7.53 -7.65 27.23
CA ARG A 21 -6.59 -6.58 27.62
C ARG A 21 -5.57 -6.33 26.50
N PRO A 22 -5.21 -5.07 26.25
CA PRO A 22 -4.13 -4.76 25.34
C PRO A 22 -2.81 -5.32 25.86
N VAL A 23 -1.94 -5.70 24.94
CA VAL A 23 -0.59 -6.22 25.18
C VAL A 23 0.44 -5.09 25.13
N LYS A 24 0.21 -4.10 24.28
CA LYS A 24 1.07 -2.91 24.15
C LYS A 24 0.25 -1.71 23.65
N GLN A 25 0.75 -0.52 23.94
CA GLN A 25 0.19 0.74 23.46
C GLN A 25 1.26 1.54 22.71
N HIS A 26 0.88 2.16 21.60
CA HIS A 26 1.71 3.09 20.84
C HIS A 26 0.87 4.29 20.41
N GLY A 27 1.08 5.42 21.08
CA GLY A 27 0.22 6.61 20.93
C GLY A 27 -1.25 6.29 21.21
N ALA A 28 -2.13 6.59 20.26
CA ALA A 28 -3.55 6.27 20.31
C ALA A 28 -3.89 4.83 19.88
N ASN A 29 -2.89 3.98 19.58
CA ASN A 29 -3.13 2.61 19.13
C ASN A 29 -2.87 1.62 20.26
N LEU A 30 -3.90 0.85 20.61
CA LEU A 30 -3.83 -0.30 21.50
C LEU A 30 -3.71 -1.58 20.67
N TRP A 31 -2.75 -2.43 21.00
CA TRP A 31 -2.54 -3.72 20.34
C TRP A 31 -3.00 -4.86 21.25
N TYR A 32 -3.74 -5.79 20.69
CA TYR A 32 -4.30 -6.95 21.36
C TYR A 32 -3.86 -8.22 20.61
N LYS A 33 -3.88 -9.34 21.34
CA LYS A 33 -4.12 -10.62 20.67
C LYS A 33 -5.54 -10.60 20.11
N SER A 34 -5.72 -11.05 18.89
CA SER A 34 -7.01 -11.03 18.21
C SER A 34 -8.09 -11.69 19.08
N PRO A 35 -9.19 -11.00 19.37
CA PRO A 35 -10.33 -11.61 20.05
C PRO A 35 -11.13 -12.53 19.12
N LEU A 36 -10.79 -12.55 17.82
CA LEU A 36 -11.54 -13.25 16.77
C LEU A 36 -10.92 -14.60 16.40
N ARG A 37 -9.67 -14.86 16.81
CA ARG A 37 -8.92 -16.08 16.50
C ARG A 37 -7.79 -16.32 17.49
N ASN A 38 -7.31 -17.55 17.55
CA ASN A 38 -6.16 -17.87 18.40
C ASN A 38 -4.84 -17.40 17.73
N GLU A 39 -3.99 -16.70 18.47
CA GLU A 39 -2.68 -16.25 17.98
C GLU A 39 -1.61 -16.16 19.07
N SER A 40 -0.34 -16.34 18.65
CA SER A 40 0.82 -16.14 19.51
C SER A 40 1.22 -14.66 19.60
N GLU A 41 1.29 -13.97 18.45
CA GLU A 41 1.75 -12.60 18.32
C GLU A 41 0.59 -11.60 18.18
N PRO A 42 0.57 -10.47 18.91
CA PRO A 42 -0.49 -9.48 18.83
C PRO A 42 -0.58 -8.82 17.45
N SER A 43 -1.73 -8.93 16.80
CA SER A 43 -1.95 -8.34 15.47
C SER A 43 -3.30 -7.61 15.32
N PHE A 44 -4.05 -7.47 16.41
CA PHE A 44 -5.30 -6.72 16.44
C PHE A 44 -5.06 -5.32 17.01
N LYS A 45 -5.39 -4.28 16.24
CA LYS A 45 -5.13 -2.88 16.59
C LYS A 45 -6.43 -2.12 16.78
N VAL A 46 -6.59 -1.45 17.92
CA VAL A 46 -7.67 -0.49 18.20
C VAL A 46 -7.09 0.92 18.23
N ASN A 47 -7.65 1.83 17.44
CA ASN A 47 -7.32 3.25 17.49
C ASN A 47 -8.35 3.97 18.38
N THR A 48 -7.90 4.52 19.50
CA THR A 48 -8.77 5.15 20.51
C THR A 48 -9.29 6.52 20.09
N THR A 49 -8.60 7.21 19.18
CA THR A 49 -9.04 8.52 18.64
C THR A 49 -10.15 8.37 17.60
N MET A 50 -9.98 7.44 16.65
CA MET A 50 -10.98 7.16 15.62
C MET A 50 -12.08 6.18 16.08
N ASN A 51 -11.93 5.59 17.27
CA ASN A 51 -12.78 4.53 17.80
C ASN A 51 -13.04 3.40 16.78
N SER A 52 -11.96 2.90 16.18
CA SER A 52 -12.00 1.87 15.14
C SER A 52 -10.97 0.76 15.40
N TRP A 53 -11.19 -0.41 14.80
CA TRP A 53 -10.30 -1.55 14.94
C TRP A 53 -9.87 -2.11 13.59
N PHE A 54 -8.73 -2.80 13.58
CA PHE A 54 -8.22 -3.55 12.44
C PHE A 54 -7.44 -4.79 12.90
N ASP A 55 -7.76 -5.96 12.38
CA ASP A 55 -7.02 -7.21 12.54
C ASP A 55 -6.13 -7.45 11.31
N PHE A 56 -4.81 -7.40 11.50
CA PHE A 56 -3.85 -7.58 10.42
C PHE A 56 -3.76 -9.02 9.90
N GLY A 57 -4.09 -10.03 10.72
CA GLY A 57 -4.10 -11.42 10.26
C GLY A 57 -5.34 -11.78 9.45
N MET A 58 -6.47 -11.10 9.67
CA MET A 58 -7.68 -11.27 8.85
C MET A 58 -7.81 -10.24 7.72
N GLY A 59 -7.07 -9.13 7.78
CA GLY A 59 -7.24 -8.00 6.86
C GLY A 59 -8.63 -7.35 6.97
N LYS A 60 -9.23 -7.38 8.17
CA LYS A 60 -10.58 -6.85 8.44
C LYS A 60 -10.53 -5.77 9.51
N GLY A 61 -11.48 -4.86 9.47
CA GLY A 61 -11.60 -3.79 10.44
C GLY A 61 -12.93 -3.07 10.33
N GLY A 62 -13.16 -2.12 11.21
CA GLY A 62 -14.37 -1.32 11.20
C GLY A 62 -14.64 -0.61 12.51
N ASN A 63 -15.91 -0.28 12.73
CA ASN A 63 -16.40 0.27 13.98
C ASN A 63 -16.80 -0.86 14.95
N ILE A 64 -17.34 -0.48 16.10
CA ILE A 64 -17.76 -1.43 17.14
C ILE A 64 -18.90 -2.37 16.70
N ILE A 65 -19.80 -1.96 15.80
CA ILE A 65 -20.87 -2.82 15.30
C ILE A 65 -20.26 -3.91 14.40
N THR A 66 -19.32 -3.52 13.53
CA THR A 66 -18.54 -4.49 12.74
C THR A 66 -17.74 -5.42 13.66
N LEU A 67 -17.19 -4.92 14.76
CA LEU A 67 -16.50 -5.78 15.73
C LEU A 67 -17.47 -6.80 16.34
N ALA A 68 -18.65 -6.34 16.78
CA ALA A 68 -19.67 -7.17 17.39
C ALA A 68 -20.16 -8.26 16.42
N SER A 69 -20.29 -7.96 15.12
CA SER A 69 -20.70 -8.98 14.14
C SER A 69 -19.70 -10.14 14.06
N TYR A 70 -18.40 -9.86 14.15
CA TYR A 70 -17.38 -10.91 14.22
C TYR A 70 -17.35 -11.62 15.58
N LEU A 71 -17.46 -10.89 16.70
CA LEU A 71 -17.42 -11.49 18.05
C LEU A 71 -18.61 -12.43 18.30
N TYR A 72 -19.79 -12.08 17.78
CA TYR A 72 -21.02 -12.85 17.97
C TYR A 72 -21.39 -13.72 16.75
N ALA A 73 -20.55 -13.75 15.71
CA ALA A 73 -20.77 -14.48 14.46
C ALA A 73 -22.19 -14.28 13.90
N SER A 74 -22.64 -13.03 13.82
CA SER A 74 -24.01 -12.69 13.40
C SER A 74 -24.05 -11.36 12.65
N ASP A 75 -24.84 -11.31 11.58
CA ASP A 75 -25.10 -10.08 10.81
C ASP A 75 -26.43 -9.42 11.19
N SER A 76 -27.17 -9.98 12.16
CA SER A 76 -28.46 -9.44 12.58
C SER A 76 -28.27 -8.20 13.47
N LEU A 77 -28.46 -7.02 12.87
CA LEU A 77 -28.29 -5.75 13.58
C LEU A 77 -29.13 -5.64 14.88
N PRO A 78 -30.43 -6.01 14.91
CA PRO A 78 -31.19 -5.98 16.16
C PRO A 78 -30.59 -6.87 17.26
N TYR A 79 -30.08 -8.05 16.88
CA TYR A 79 -29.43 -8.96 17.81
C TYR A 79 -28.10 -8.40 18.34
N LEU A 80 -27.28 -7.81 17.47
CA LEU A 80 -26.02 -7.19 17.88
C LEU A 80 -26.24 -6.01 18.84
N LEU A 81 -27.23 -5.15 18.53
CA LEU A 81 -27.57 -4.02 19.40
C LEU A 81 -28.09 -4.48 20.76
N ASP A 82 -28.91 -5.54 20.83
CA ASP A 82 -29.36 -6.15 22.09
C ASP A 82 -28.18 -6.69 22.93
N LYS A 83 -27.21 -7.37 22.29
CA LYS A 83 -26.01 -7.85 22.97
C LYS A 83 -25.15 -6.71 23.51
N MET A 84 -24.93 -5.68 22.70
CA MET A 84 -24.16 -4.52 23.11
C MET A 84 -24.85 -3.74 24.24
N GLU A 85 -26.17 -3.63 24.20
CA GLU A 85 -26.98 -3.00 25.26
C GLU A 85 -26.87 -3.74 26.59
N LYS A 86 -26.93 -5.07 26.55
CA LYS A 86 -26.74 -5.91 27.75
C LYS A 86 -25.32 -5.80 28.31
N GLN A 87 -24.33 -5.58 27.45
CA GLN A 87 -22.93 -5.44 27.86
C GLN A 87 -22.59 -4.02 28.35
N ALA A 88 -23.31 -3.00 27.89
CA ALA A 88 -23.03 -1.58 28.18
C ALA A 88 -22.87 -1.23 29.67
N PRO A 89 -23.65 -1.79 30.63
CA PRO A 89 -23.45 -1.53 32.06
C PRO A 89 -22.09 -1.99 32.61
N HIS A 90 -21.44 -2.93 31.92
CA HIS A 90 -20.12 -3.45 32.26
C HIS A 90 -18.99 -2.68 31.55
N VAL A 91 -19.31 -1.81 30.60
CA VAL A 91 -18.35 -0.94 29.92
C VAL A 91 -18.04 0.22 30.85
N ARG A 92 -16.84 0.20 31.43
CA ARG A 92 -16.32 1.30 32.25
C ARG A 92 -15.17 1.96 31.52
N PRO A 93 -15.00 3.29 31.63
CA PRO A 93 -13.80 3.95 31.12
C PRO A 93 -12.57 3.28 31.69
N THR A 94 -11.64 2.88 30.83
CA THR A 94 -10.43 2.21 31.27
C THR A 94 -9.18 3.00 30.94
N ASP A 95 -8.36 3.21 31.98
CA ASP A 95 -7.01 3.72 31.85
C ASP A 95 -6.05 2.53 31.86
N PHE A 96 -5.52 2.16 30.70
CA PHE A 96 -4.47 1.17 30.63
C PHE A 96 -3.14 1.81 31.03
N SER A 97 -2.67 1.50 32.24
CA SER A 97 -1.33 1.85 32.68
C SER A 97 -0.31 0.92 32.03
N PHE A 98 0.08 1.22 30.80
CA PHE A 98 1.37 0.77 30.28
C PHE A 98 2.45 1.69 30.86
N PRO A 99 3.70 1.24 31.03
CA PRO A 99 4.81 2.18 31.06
C PRO A 99 4.59 3.07 29.86
N GLN A 100 4.34 4.36 30.08
CA GLN A 100 4.28 5.31 29.00
C GLN A 100 5.65 5.24 28.34
N GLN A 101 5.79 4.42 27.31
CA GLN A 101 6.53 4.88 26.15
C GLN A 101 5.80 6.16 25.81
N ALA A 102 6.40 7.28 26.22
CA ALA A 102 6.01 8.62 25.81
C ALA A 102 5.50 8.47 24.39
N SER A 103 4.26 8.91 24.14
CA SER A 103 3.64 8.96 22.81
C SER A 103 4.75 9.10 21.80
N GLU A 104 5.13 8.00 21.10
CA GLU A 104 6.45 7.97 20.49
C GLU A 104 6.57 9.24 19.66
N PRO A 105 7.58 10.09 19.91
CA PRO A 105 7.87 11.14 18.97
C PRO A 105 8.10 10.41 17.66
N SER A 106 7.18 10.65 16.74
CA SER A 106 7.34 10.44 15.31
C SER A 106 8.74 10.91 14.96
N PHE A 107 9.70 10.00 14.82
CA PHE A 107 11.07 10.28 14.40
C PHE A 107 11.68 11.52 15.07
N GLU A 108 12.34 11.35 16.22
CA GLU A 108 13.03 12.47 16.87
C GLU A 108 14.15 13.00 15.96
N ARG A 109 14.30 14.33 15.87
CA ARG A 109 15.36 15.00 15.10
C ARG A 109 15.37 14.61 13.62
N LEU A 110 14.22 14.72 12.96
CA LEU A 110 14.16 14.57 11.50
C LEU A 110 14.96 15.69 10.83
N GLU A 111 16.08 15.34 10.23
CA GLU A 111 16.84 16.21 9.36
C GLU A 111 16.63 15.76 7.91
N VAL A 112 16.20 16.70 7.08
CA VAL A 112 16.00 16.48 5.65
C VAL A 112 17.18 17.12 4.91
N ARG A 113 17.90 16.32 4.15
CA ARG A 113 19.10 16.71 3.41
C ARG A 113 18.94 16.33 1.94
N GLU A 114 19.79 16.93 1.10
CA GLU A 114 19.95 16.44 -0.27
C GLU A 114 20.47 15.00 -0.25
N LEU A 115 19.93 14.17 -1.15
CA LEU A 115 20.29 12.77 -1.22
C LEU A 115 21.75 12.62 -1.66
N ASN A 116 22.67 12.31 -0.74
CA ASN A 116 24.11 12.22 -1.00
C ASN A 116 24.81 11.06 -0.28
N HIS A 117 24.14 10.39 0.66
CA HIS A 117 24.71 9.32 1.46
C HIS A 117 25.14 8.12 0.58
N PRO A 118 26.42 7.73 0.58
CA PRO A 118 26.94 6.68 -0.32
C PRO A 118 26.17 5.37 -0.28
N ALA A 119 25.76 4.92 0.92
CA ALA A 119 24.99 3.68 1.07
C ALA A 119 23.58 3.74 0.43
N LEU A 120 22.92 4.91 0.43
CA LEU A 120 21.61 5.08 -0.21
C LEU A 120 21.75 5.11 -1.74
N LEU A 121 22.81 5.75 -2.23
CA LEU A 121 23.13 5.81 -3.65
C LEU A 121 23.52 4.45 -4.21
N CYS A 122 24.34 3.70 -3.46
CA CYS A 122 24.69 2.33 -3.81
C CYS A 122 23.43 1.46 -3.90
N TYR A 123 22.54 1.55 -2.91
CA TYR A 123 21.26 0.85 -2.92
C TYR A 123 20.40 1.19 -4.15
N LEU A 124 20.28 2.47 -4.52
CA LEU A 124 19.53 2.89 -5.70
C LEU A 124 20.17 2.41 -7.01
N SER A 125 21.50 2.48 -7.10
CA SER A 125 22.26 2.00 -8.25
C SER A 125 22.08 0.50 -8.47
N GLU A 126 22.05 -0.29 -7.40
CA GLU A 126 21.78 -1.74 -7.50
C GLU A 126 20.35 -2.05 -7.95
N ARG A 127 19.41 -1.11 -7.73
CA ARG A 127 18.04 -1.17 -8.25
C ARG A 127 17.91 -0.50 -9.63
N ASN A 128 19.03 -0.28 -10.31
CA ASN A 128 19.16 0.34 -11.63
C ASN A 128 18.48 1.72 -11.74
N ILE A 129 18.31 2.44 -10.63
CA ILE A 129 17.72 3.78 -10.64
C ILE A 129 18.79 4.79 -11.05
N ASP A 130 18.44 5.66 -12.00
CA ASP A 130 19.29 6.79 -12.40
C ASP A 130 19.50 7.74 -11.21
N LEU A 131 20.76 7.99 -10.85
CA LEU A 131 21.10 8.77 -9.66
C LEU A 131 20.76 10.26 -9.81
N CYS A 132 20.76 10.81 -11.04
CA CYS A 132 20.37 12.20 -11.27
C CYS A 132 18.86 12.37 -11.02
N ILE A 133 18.05 11.41 -11.49
CA ILE A 133 16.62 11.35 -11.17
C ILE A 133 16.41 11.21 -9.66
N ALA A 134 17.09 10.25 -9.02
CA ALA A 134 16.90 10.02 -7.59
C ALA A 134 17.25 11.26 -6.74
N ARG A 135 18.32 11.98 -7.07
CA ARG A 135 18.67 13.24 -6.37
C ARG A 135 17.64 14.34 -6.55
N LYS A 136 16.98 14.38 -7.70
CA LYS A 136 15.97 15.39 -8.00
C LYS A 136 14.63 15.08 -7.31
N GLU A 137 14.25 13.81 -7.27
CA GLU A 137 12.92 13.38 -6.83
C GLU A 137 12.87 12.98 -5.34
N CYS A 138 14.01 12.67 -4.72
CA CYS A 138 14.09 12.19 -3.34
C CYS A 138 15.01 13.04 -2.46
N VAL A 139 14.79 12.90 -1.15
CA VAL A 139 15.63 13.49 -0.11
C VAL A 139 16.30 12.39 0.72
N GLU A 140 17.31 12.77 1.46
CA GLU A 140 17.91 11.95 2.50
C GLU A 140 17.37 12.38 3.85
N LEU A 141 16.82 11.43 4.59
CA LEU A 141 16.26 11.63 5.91
C LEU A 141 17.23 11.05 6.93
N HIS A 142 17.62 11.85 7.92
CA HIS A 142 18.26 11.39 9.15
C HIS A 142 17.29 11.52 10.30
N PHE A 143 17.17 10.49 11.12
CA PHE A 143 16.23 10.50 12.23
C PHE A 143 16.70 9.58 13.35
N SER A 144 16.27 9.88 14.57
CA SER A 144 16.43 9.01 15.74
C SER A 144 15.14 8.25 16.02
N HIS A 145 15.27 6.97 16.33
CA HIS A 145 14.19 6.14 16.84
C HIS A 145 14.73 5.23 17.93
N ASN A 146 14.11 5.23 19.11
CA ASN A 146 14.57 4.47 20.28
C ASN A 146 16.06 4.71 20.62
N GLY A 147 16.49 5.97 20.55
CA GLY A 147 17.87 6.39 20.86
C GLY A 147 18.93 5.97 19.82
N LYS A 148 18.52 5.37 18.70
CA LYS A 148 19.41 5.00 17.59
C LYS A 148 19.18 5.93 16.41
N ASN A 149 20.26 6.36 15.78
CA ASN A 149 20.22 7.17 14.57
C ASN A 149 20.10 6.27 13.34
N TYR A 150 19.28 6.71 12.39
CA TYR A 150 19.01 6.03 11.14
C TYR A 150 19.06 7.04 10.00
N PHE A 151 19.32 6.53 8.79
CA PHE A 151 19.19 7.29 7.56
C PHE A 151 18.44 6.47 6.50
N ALA A 152 17.70 7.18 5.65
CA ALA A 152 16.90 6.56 4.60
C ALA A 152 16.62 7.56 3.47
N ILE A 153 16.21 7.01 2.33
CA ILE A 153 15.61 7.77 1.24
C ILE A 153 14.21 8.18 1.69
N GLY A 154 13.91 9.46 1.56
CA GLY A 154 12.59 10.03 1.77
C GLY A 154 11.95 10.43 0.46
N PHE A 155 10.68 10.07 0.28
CA PHE A 155 9.86 10.53 -0.83
C PHE A 155 8.60 11.19 -0.29
N LYS A 156 8.51 12.51 -0.51
CA LYS A 156 7.51 13.36 0.12
C LYS A 156 6.13 13.07 -0.47
N ASN A 157 5.11 13.01 0.38
CA ASN A 157 3.71 12.92 -0.03
C ASN A 157 3.01 14.28 0.03
N LYS A 158 1.77 14.36 -0.49
CA LYS A 158 1.03 15.63 -0.60
C LYS A 158 0.65 16.24 0.75
N SER A 159 0.64 15.45 1.82
CA SER A 159 0.29 15.89 3.18
C SER A 159 1.51 16.16 4.06
N GLY A 160 2.71 16.20 3.48
CA GLY A 160 3.95 16.54 4.20
C GLY A 160 4.61 15.38 4.95
N GLY A 161 4.08 14.16 4.85
CA GLY A 161 4.75 12.95 5.28
C GLY A 161 5.75 12.42 4.24
N TYR A 162 6.40 11.31 4.56
CA TYR A 162 7.38 10.68 3.66
C TYR A 162 7.15 9.18 3.54
N GLU A 163 7.31 8.63 2.35
CA GLU A 163 7.69 7.22 2.22
C GLU A 163 9.19 7.10 2.51
N VAL A 164 9.54 6.10 3.32
CA VAL A 164 10.88 5.89 3.84
C VAL A 164 11.41 4.56 3.34
N ARG A 165 12.58 4.60 2.70
CA ARG A 165 13.21 3.40 2.13
C ARG A 165 14.70 3.38 2.35
N ASN A 166 15.23 2.25 2.79
CA ASN A 166 16.63 1.90 2.59
C ASN A 166 16.72 0.41 2.26
N ARG A 167 17.94 -0.13 2.19
CA ARG A 167 18.18 -1.56 1.89
C ARG A 167 17.43 -2.52 2.82
N PHE A 168 17.30 -2.16 4.09
CA PHE A 168 16.81 -3.04 5.14
C PHE A 168 15.38 -2.73 5.59
N PHE A 169 14.86 -1.56 5.23
CA PHE A 169 13.61 -1.04 5.75
C PHE A 169 12.74 -0.41 4.66
N LYS A 170 11.42 -0.65 4.75
CA LYS A 170 10.36 0.06 4.05
C LYS A 170 9.36 0.53 5.10
N GLY A 171 9.00 1.81 5.07
CA GLY A 171 7.99 2.35 5.96
C GLY A 171 7.58 3.74 5.52
N CYS A 172 6.96 4.48 6.43
CA CYS A 172 6.52 5.84 6.18
C CYS A 172 6.72 6.71 7.44
N MET A 173 6.91 8.00 7.22
CA MET A 173 6.73 9.06 8.21
C MET A 173 5.35 9.68 8.02
N SER A 174 4.53 9.60 9.05
CA SER A 174 3.17 10.16 9.04
C SER A 174 3.19 11.66 8.75
N PRO A 175 2.12 12.19 8.12
CA PRO A 175 0.88 11.50 7.72
C PRO A 175 1.06 10.63 6.46
N LYS A 176 0.28 9.54 6.35
CA LYS A 176 0.23 8.71 5.13
C LYS A 176 -0.68 9.33 4.09
N ASP A 177 -0.17 9.49 2.88
CA ASP A 177 -0.94 10.00 1.75
C ASP A 177 -0.31 9.62 0.41
N ILE A 178 -1.03 9.89 -0.68
CA ILE A 178 -0.48 9.81 -2.04
C ILE A 178 0.56 10.91 -2.26
N THR A 179 1.44 10.70 -3.23
CA THR A 179 2.24 11.78 -3.82
C THR A 179 1.58 12.19 -5.13
N HIS A 180 1.37 13.49 -5.34
CA HIS A 180 0.85 14.05 -6.59
C HIS A 180 1.85 15.05 -7.15
N ILE A 181 2.50 14.70 -8.26
CA ILE A 181 3.50 15.52 -8.93
C ILE A 181 2.83 16.17 -10.14
N ARG A 182 2.65 17.48 -10.06
CA ARG A 182 2.12 18.30 -11.15
C ARG A 182 3.24 19.08 -11.82
N GLN A 183 3.27 19.05 -13.14
CA GLN A 183 4.23 19.85 -13.91
C GLN A 183 3.88 21.34 -13.82
N GLN A 184 4.90 22.20 -13.83
CA GLN A 184 4.69 23.64 -13.84
C GLN A 184 4.16 24.12 -15.20
N GLY A 185 3.27 25.12 -15.18
CA GLY A 185 2.68 25.72 -16.37
C GLY A 185 1.31 25.11 -16.71
N GLU A 186 1.09 24.82 -18.00
CA GLU A 186 -0.19 24.35 -18.51
C GLU A 186 -0.62 23.00 -17.89
N PRO A 187 -1.91 22.84 -17.51
CA PRO A 187 -2.43 21.59 -16.99
C PRO A 187 -2.15 20.41 -17.92
N ARG A 188 -1.74 19.28 -17.34
CA ARG A 188 -1.58 18.03 -18.10
C ARG A 188 -2.91 17.29 -18.17
N TYR A 189 -3.23 16.82 -19.36
CA TYR A 189 -4.43 16.00 -19.60
C TYR A 189 -4.19 14.52 -19.29
N ALA A 190 -2.93 14.10 -19.16
CA ALA A 190 -2.54 12.72 -18.88
C ALA A 190 -1.87 12.59 -17.51
N CYS A 191 -2.20 11.53 -16.77
CA CYS A 191 -1.58 11.19 -15.50
C CYS A 191 -1.19 9.72 -15.45
N TYR A 192 0.02 9.42 -14.98
CA TYR A 192 0.47 8.04 -14.75
C TYR A 192 0.44 7.72 -13.26
N VAL A 193 -0.02 6.51 -12.94
CA VAL A 193 -0.25 6.06 -11.56
C VAL A 193 0.70 4.93 -11.23
N PHE A 194 1.42 5.04 -10.12
CA PHE A 194 2.38 4.04 -9.64
C PHE A 194 2.03 3.57 -8.23
N GLU A 195 2.34 2.31 -7.92
CA GLU A 195 2.05 1.76 -6.59
C GLU A 195 2.96 2.38 -5.50
N GLY A 196 4.26 2.50 -5.78
CA GLY A 196 5.21 3.12 -4.87
C GLY A 196 6.27 3.98 -5.55
N MET A 197 7.08 4.65 -4.71
CA MET A 197 8.21 5.48 -5.15
C MET A 197 9.16 4.73 -6.09
N MET A 198 9.45 3.45 -5.80
CA MET A 198 10.44 2.70 -6.57
C MET A 198 10.01 2.50 -8.01
N ASP A 199 8.73 2.21 -8.25
CA ASP A 199 8.16 2.03 -9.59
C ASP A 199 8.14 3.34 -10.39
N TYR A 200 7.83 4.44 -9.70
CA TYR A 200 7.92 5.78 -10.28
C TYR A 200 9.35 6.11 -10.73
N LEU A 201 10.35 5.93 -9.86
CA LEU A 201 11.76 6.17 -10.19
C LEU A 201 12.24 5.22 -11.32
N SER A 202 11.78 3.97 -11.32
CA SER A 202 12.08 3.01 -12.38
C SER A 202 11.51 3.44 -13.73
N PHE A 203 10.27 3.92 -13.76
CA PHE A 203 9.67 4.45 -14.98
C PHE A 203 10.49 5.62 -15.55
N LEU A 204 10.88 6.57 -14.71
CA LEU A 204 11.70 7.70 -15.16
C LEU A 204 13.06 7.22 -15.70
N SER A 205 13.70 6.28 -15.01
CA SER A 205 15.00 5.71 -15.41
C SER A 205 14.88 4.98 -16.76
N LEU A 206 13.83 4.17 -16.95
CA LEU A 206 13.53 3.50 -18.22
C LEU A 206 13.31 4.48 -19.37
N ARG A 207 12.67 5.62 -19.11
CA ARG A 207 12.44 6.66 -20.14
C ARG A 207 13.73 7.35 -20.54
N MET A 208 14.62 7.61 -19.58
CA MET A 208 15.95 8.14 -19.85
C MET A 208 16.81 7.15 -20.67
N GLU A 209 16.77 5.87 -20.32
CA GLU A 209 17.54 4.82 -21.01
C GLU A 209 17.03 4.60 -22.45
N LYS A 210 15.71 4.44 -22.63
CA LYS A 210 15.14 4.11 -23.94
C LYS A 210 15.01 5.31 -24.89
N PHE A 211 14.87 6.52 -24.35
CA PHE A 211 14.62 7.74 -25.13
C PHE A 211 15.51 8.92 -24.68
N PRO A 212 16.84 8.79 -24.72
CA PRO A 212 17.75 9.78 -24.12
C PRO A 212 17.64 11.18 -24.74
N ALA A 213 17.31 11.28 -26.04
CA ALA A 213 17.14 12.57 -26.72
C ALA A 213 15.80 13.26 -26.38
N CYS A 214 14.79 12.51 -25.96
CA CYS A 214 13.46 13.04 -25.64
C CYS A 214 12.73 12.12 -24.65
N PRO A 215 13.13 12.10 -23.37
CA PRO A 215 12.56 11.19 -22.38
C PRO A 215 11.10 11.52 -22.04
N SER A 216 10.67 12.76 -22.34
CA SER A 216 9.30 13.24 -22.16
C SER A 216 8.76 12.95 -20.75
N LEU A 217 9.55 13.38 -19.75
CA LEU A 217 9.23 13.20 -18.32
C LEU A 217 8.20 14.24 -17.81
N ASN A 218 8.00 15.33 -18.55
CA ASN A 218 7.14 16.44 -18.12
C ASN A 218 5.88 16.59 -18.99
N ALA A 219 5.59 15.65 -19.89
CA ALA A 219 4.40 15.69 -20.74
C ALA A 219 3.12 15.20 -20.01
N GLN A 220 3.29 14.61 -18.83
CA GLN A 220 2.24 14.06 -17.98
C GLN A 220 2.50 14.41 -16.52
N ASP A 221 1.45 14.33 -15.71
CA ASP A 221 1.53 14.36 -14.26
C ASP A 221 1.66 12.93 -13.70
N TYR A 222 1.99 12.84 -12.41
CA TYR A 222 2.19 11.58 -11.74
C TYR A 222 1.44 11.50 -10.41
N VAL A 223 0.81 10.36 -10.17
CA VAL A 223 0.26 10.00 -8.85
C VAL A 223 0.96 8.73 -8.38
N ILE A 224 1.52 8.78 -7.19
CA ILE A 224 2.11 7.61 -6.54
C ILE A 224 1.21 7.28 -5.35
N LEU A 225 0.66 6.07 -5.34
CA LEU A 225 -0.28 5.64 -4.31
C LEU A 225 0.37 5.59 -2.93
N ASN A 226 1.66 5.23 -2.87
CA ASN A 226 2.46 4.93 -1.67
C ASN A 226 1.95 3.71 -0.87
N SER A 227 0.70 3.33 -1.09
CA SER A 227 0.07 2.08 -0.66
C SER A 227 -1.27 1.95 -1.41
N THR A 228 -1.66 0.72 -1.75
CA THR A 228 -3.00 0.42 -2.29
C THR A 228 -4.14 0.84 -1.35
N SER A 229 -3.87 1.08 -0.07
CA SER A 229 -4.84 1.66 0.87
C SER A 229 -5.20 3.13 0.60
N ASN A 230 -4.44 3.84 -0.25
CA ASN A 230 -4.72 5.23 -0.62
C ASN A 230 -5.47 5.37 -1.95
N VAL A 231 -6.00 4.29 -2.53
CA VAL A 231 -6.71 4.33 -3.83
C VAL A 231 -7.84 5.36 -3.85
N ASP A 232 -8.66 5.43 -2.80
CA ASP A 232 -9.75 6.41 -2.73
C ASP A 232 -9.24 7.85 -2.85
N LYS A 233 -8.16 8.18 -2.15
CA LYS A 233 -7.52 9.50 -2.22
C LYS A 233 -6.90 9.78 -3.59
N ALA A 234 -6.45 8.73 -4.28
CA ALA A 234 -5.92 8.83 -5.63
C ALA A 234 -7.04 9.12 -6.64
N ILE A 235 -8.19 8.46 -6.51
CA ILE A 235 -9.36 8.69 -7.37
C ILE A 235 -9.76 10.17 -7.35
N ASP A 236 -9.80 10.80 -6.17
CA ASP A 236 -10.09 12.23 -6.03
C ASP A 236 -9.07 13.09 -6.80
N ALA A 237 -7.79 12.78 -6.68
CA ALA A 237 -6.73 13.50 -7.38
C ALA A 237 -6.74 13.27 -8.91
N LEU A 238 -7.25 12.12 -9.35
CA LEU A 238 -7.27 11.69 -10.73
C LEU A 238 -8.47 12.20 -11.52
N HIS A 239 -9.51 12.72 -10.84
CA HIS A 239 -10.79 13.07 -11.45
C HIS A 239 -10.66 14.07 -12.62
N GLY A 240 -9.69 14.98 -12.56
CA GLY A 240 -9.47 16.01 -13.58
C GLY A 240 -8.70 15.58 -14.83
N TYR A 241 -8.19 14.34 -14.89
CA TYR A 241 -7.43 13.87 -16.06
C TYR A 241 -8.32 13.16 -17.08
N GLU A 242 -7.98 13.34 -18.35
CA GLU A 242 -8.66 12.68 -19.48
C GLU A 242 -8.07 11.30 -19.79
N ARG A 243 -6.77 11.14 -19.54
CA ARG A 243 -6.04 9.88 -19.79
C ARG A 243 -5.27 9.47 -18.55
N ILE A 244 -5.59 8.30 -18.02
CA ILE A 244 -4.99 7.75 -16.81
C ILE A 244 -4.38 6.41 -17.17
N SER A 245 -3.07 6.25 -16.99
CA SER A 245 -2.39 4.97 -17.17
C SER A 245 -1.96 4.43 -15.81
N CYS A 246 -2.44 3.25 -15.45
CA CYS A 246 -2.08 2.58 -14.20
C CYS A 246 -0.90 1.62 -14.46
N LEU A 247 0.25 1.94 -13.86
CA LEU A 247 1.45 1.11 -13.84
C LEU A 247 1.65 0.55 -12.42
N LEU A 248 0.70 -0.29 -11.98
CA LEU A 248 0.69 -0.92 -10.66
C LEU A 248 1.31 -2.33 -10.70
N ASP A 249 1.57 -2.93 -9.54
CA ASP A 249 2.18 -4.25 -9.45
C ASP A 249 1.32 -5.33 -10.13
N ASN A 250 1.97 -6.33 -10.73
CA ASN A 250 1.35 -7.52 -11.30
C ASN A 250 0.94 -8.55 -10.21
N ASP A 251 0.63 -8.10 -9.00
CA ASP A 251 0.09 -8.93 -7.93
C ASP A 251 -1.41 -8.68 -7.72
N GLU A 252 -2.01 -9.40 -6.76
CA GLU A 252 -3.44 -9.30 -6.51
C GLU A 252 -3.84 -7.91 -5.97
N ALA A 253 -2.97 -7.27 -5.19
CA ALA A 253 -3.24 -5.96 -4.62
C ALA A 253 -3.21 -4.88 -5.71
N GLY A 254 -2.20 -4.91 -6.58
CA GLY A 254 -2.09 -4.02 -7.74
C GLY A 254 -3.28 -4.17 -8.70
N ARG A 255 -3.66 -5.41 -9.05
CA ARG A 255 -4.86 -5.67 -9.88
C ARG A 255 -6.15 -5.14 -9.27
N LYS A 256 -6.35 -5.34 -7.96
CA LYS A 256 -7.52 -4.80 -7.24
C LYS A 256 -7.54 -3.27 -7.24
N ALA A 257 -6.38 -2.65 -7.05
CA ALA A 257 -6.25 -1.20 -7.08
C ALA A 257 -6.55 -0.63 -8.48
N THR A 258 -6.02 -1.23 -9.55
CA THR A 258 -6.33 -0.85 -10.93
C THR A 258 -7.83 -0.94 -11.20
N LEU A 259 -8.46 -2.08 -10.86
CA LEU A 259 -9.90 -2.29 -11.05
C LEU A 259 -10.74 -1.26 -10.28
N ALA A 260 -10.34 -0.90 -9.06
CA ALA A 260 -11.05 0.12 -8.28
C ALA A 260 -10.98 1.51 -8.94
N ILE A 261 -9.83 1.89 -9.49
CA ILE A 261 -9.65 3.15 -10.22
C ILE A 261 -10.46 3.13 -11.53
N GLU A 262 -10.42 2.02 -12.27
CA GLU A 262 -11.20 1.81 -13.50
C GLU A 262 -12.71 1.93 -13.26
N ASN A 263 -13.22 1.28 -12.21
CA ASN A 263 -14.64 1.34 -11.85
C ASN A 263 -15.09 2.77 -11.49
N ALA A 264 -14.22 3.56 -10.86
CA ALA A 264 -14.54 4.92 -10.44
C ALA A 264 -14.44 5.96 -11.57
N LEU A 265 -13.50 5.81 -12.50
CA LEU A 265 -13.16 6.84 -13.50
C LEU A 265 -13.47 6.44 -14.95
N GLY A 266 -13.87 5.19 -15.17
CA GLY A 266 -14.39 4.67 -16.44
C GLY A 266 -13.33 4.55 -17.54
N CYS A 267 -13.75 4.80 -18.78
CA CYS A 267 -12.96 4.59 -20.00
C CYS A 267 -11.67 5.44 -20.12
N ARG A 268 -11.46 6.37 -19.19
CA ARG A 268 -10.25 7.21 -19.11
C ARG A 268 -9.05 6.44 -18.57
N VAL A 269 -9.29 5.35 -17.85
CA VAL A 269 -8.27 4.54 -17.19
C VAL A 269 -7.84 3.40 -18.10
N ARG A 270 -6.53 3.12 -18.12
CA ARG A 270 -5.93 2.00 -18.84
C ARG A 270 -4.94 1.28 -17.94
N ASP A 271 -5.11 -0.03 -17.82
CA ASP A 271 -4.09 -0.90 -17.24
C ASP A 271 -2.87 -1.02 -18.16
N ALA A 272 -1.72 -0.52 -17.71
CA ALA A 272 -0.44 -0.60 -18.40
C ALA A 272 0.50 -1.68 -17.83
N SER A 273 0.05 -2.49 -16.86
CA SER A 273 0.83 -3.58 -16.25
C SER A 273 1.23 -4.67 -17.25
N HIS A 274 0.47 -4.82 -18.33
CA HIS A 274 0.77 -5.72 -19.45
C HIS A 274 2.13 -5.44 -20.12
N LEU A 275 2.64 -4.21 -20.04
CA LEU A 275 3.94 -3.82 -20.60
C LEU A 275 5.13 -4.52 -19.92
N TYR A 276 4.92 -5.04 -18.71
CA TYR A 276 5.92 -5.77 -17.92
C TYR A 276 5.32 -7.04 -17.30
N SER A 277 4.46 -7.73 -18.04
CA SER A 277 3.71 -8.91 -17.58
C SER A 277 4.57 -10.08 -17.07
N GLU A 278 5.83 -10.20 -17.50
CA GLU A 278 6.77 -11.21 -16.99
C GLU A 278 7.40 -10.86 -15.62
N TYR A 279 7.12 -9.67 -15.11
CA TYR A 279 7.77 -9.07 -13.94
C TYR A 279 6.74 -8.70 -12.88
N LYS A 280 7.15 -8.74 -11.60
CA LYS A 280 6.26 -8.40 -10.49
C LYS A 280 5.88 -6.92 -10.51
N ASP A 281 6.87 -6.05 -10.71
CA ASP A 281 6.72 -4.60 -10.65
C ASP A 281 7.66 -3.93 -11.67
N LEU A 282 7.61 -2.61 -11.77
CA LEU A 282 8.42 -1.85 -12.75
C LEU A 282 9.91 -1.87 -12.43
N ASN A 283 10.27 -1.98 -11.15
CA ASN A 283 11.68 -2.05 -10.79
C ASN A 283 12.29 -3.41 -11.11
N ASP A 284 11.55 -4.49 -10.90
CA ASP A 284 11.95 -5.83 -11.34
C ASP A 284 12.07 -5.89 -12.86
N TYR A 285 11.20 -5.19 -13.61
CA TYR A 285 11.35 -5.03 -15.06
C TYR A 285 12.65 -4.33 -15.44
N LEU A 286 12.96 -3.20 -14.81
CA LEU A 286 14.20 -2.45 -15.02
C LEU A 286 15.45 -3.25 -14.60
N CYS A 287 15.36 -4.09 -13.57
CA CYS A 287 16.46 -4.95 -13.13
C CYS A 287 16.56 -6.28 -13.91
N GLY A 288 15.59 -6.60 -14.77
CA GLY A 288 15.56 -7.88 -15.48
C GLY A 288 15.24 -9.10 -14.59
N VAL A 289 14.62 -8.88 -13.41
CA VAL A 289 14.29 -9.95 -12.45
C VAL A 289 12.90 -10.51 -12.76
N LYS A 290 12.85 -11.61 -13.52
CA LYS A 290 11.57 -12.25 -13.88
C LYS A 290 10.82 -12.81 -12.66
N SER A 291 9.51 -12.74 -12.70
CA SER A 291 8.64 -13.37 -11.68
C SER A 291 8.82 -14.88 -11.68
N LYS A 292 8.88 -15.51 -10.49
CA LYS A 292 8.98 -16.98 -10.35
C LYS A 292 7.80 -17.73 -11.00
N GLN A 293 6.69 -17.06 -11.26
CA GLN A 293 5.51 -17.65 -11.92
C GLN A 293 5.69 -17.86 -13.43
N SER A 294 6.62 -17.15 -14.10
CA SER A 294 6.83 -17.28 -15.55
C SER A 294 7.66 -18.50 -15.97
N VAL A 295 8.34 -19.16 -15.02
CA VAL A 295 9.20 -20.34 -15.30
C VAL A 295 8.39 -21.61 -15.60
N HIS A 296 7.08 -21.62 -15.39
CA HIS A 296 6.22 -22.79 -15.67
C HIS A 296 5.43 -22.73 -16.99
N GLN A 297 5.56 -21.68 -17.80
CA GLN A 297 4.83 -21.58 -19.08
C GLN A 297 5.64 -21.89 -20.34
N VAL A 298 6.91 -22.30 -20.23
CA VAL A 298 7.66 -22.80 -21.40
C VAL A 298 7.88 -24.31 -21.28
N GLN A 299 6.82 -25.09 -21.54
CA GLN A 299 7.02 -26.45 -22.06
C GLN A 299 7.21 -26.35 -23.58
N PRO A 300 8.26 -26.92 -24.16
CA PRO A 300 8.43 -26.92 -25.60
C PRO A 300 7.33 -27.77 -26.23
N ALA A 301 6.54 -27.16 -27.11
CA ALA A 301 5.53 -27.85 -27.90
C ALA A 301 6.20 -28.98 -28.70
N LYS A 302 5.95 -30.23 -28.30
CA LYS A 302 6.30 -31.40 -29.13
C LYS A 302 5.52 -31.30 -30.44
N ARG A 303 6.22 -30.96 -31.52
CA ARG A 303 5.72 -31.08 -32.89
C ARG A 303 5.23 -32.50 -33.14
N THR A 304 3.92 -32.71 -33.10
CA THR A 304 3.27 -33.92 -33.58
C THR A 304 3.10 -33.78 -35.08
N ILE A 305 3.90 -34.54 -35.83
CA ILE A 305 3.76 -34.66 -37.29
C ILE A 305 2.52 -35.53 -37.56
N PRO A 306 1.52 -35.06 -38.33
CA PRO A 306 0.36 -35.88 -38.66
C PRO A 306 0.73 -37.03 -39.62
N PRO A 307 0.08 -38.20 -39.51
CA PRO A 307 0.41 -39.35 -40.35
C PRO A 307 -0.01 -39.11 -41.81
N ARG A 308 0.90 -39.45 -42.71
CA ARG A 308 0.78 -39.35 -44.16
C ARG A 308 -0.29 -40.35 -44.65
N LYS A 309 -1.43 -39.87 -45.14
CA LYS A 309 -2.43 -40.72 -45.82
C LYS A 309 -1.80 -41.33 -47.09
N ARG A 310 -1.74 -42.66 -47.16
CA ARG A 310 -1.45 -43.41 -48.39
C ARG A 310 -2.67 -43.30 -49.31
N GLY A 311 -2.54 -42.56 -50.41
CA GLY A 311 -3.47 -42.64 -51.53
C GLY A 311 -3.15 -43.88 -52.36
N ALA A 312 -4.11 -44.79 -52.46
CA ALA A 312 -4.09 -45.89 -53.42
C ALA A 312 -4.36 -45.33 -54.82
N ALA A 313 -3.61 -45.85 -55.79
CA ALA A 313 -3.73 -45.59 -57.22
C ALA A 313 -5.03 -46.18 -57.80
N LEU A 314 -5.53 -45.62 -58.91
CA LEU A 314 -6.17 -46.37 -60.00
C LEU A 314 -6.45 -45.49 -61.25
N GLY A 315 -5.94 -45.96 -62.39
CA GLY A 315 -6.37 -45.73 -63.78
C GLY A 315 -6.11 -44.32 -64.37
N ILE A 316 -5.61 -44.15 -65.59
CA ILE A 316 -5.41 -45.02 -66.77
C ILE A 316 -4.17 -44.46 -67.49
#